data_AF-A0A352NB73-F1
#
_entry.id   AF-A0A352NB73-F1
#
_cell.length_a   1.000
_cell.length_b   1.000
_cell.length_c   1.000
_cell.angle_alpha   90.00
_cell.angle_beta   90.00
_cell.angle_gamma   90.00
#
_symmetry.space_group_name_H-M   'P 1'
#
loop_
_entity.id
_entity.type
_entity.pdbx_description
1 polymer ?
#
loop_
_entity_poly.entity_id
_entity_poly.type
_entity_poly.pdbx_seq_one_letter_code
_entity_poly.pdbx_strand_id
1 'polypeptide(L)' 'FIVFVGPSGCGKSTTLRMIAGLEDITEGEFTINGKLMNDVAPKDRDIAMVFQN' A
#
# COMPACT_ATOMS: atom_id res chain seq x y z
N PHE A 1 -9.46 11.20 -5.56
CA PHE A 1 -8.08 11.52 -5.98
C PHE A 1 -7.31 11.97 -4.75
N ILE A 2 -6.21 11.31 -4.41
CA ILE A 2 -5.37 11.57 -3.22
C ILE A 2 -3.92 11.64 -3.69
N VAL A 3 -3.12 12.52 -3.10
CA VAL A 3 -1.68 12.67 -3.41
C VAL A 3 -0.87 12.60 -2.12
N PHE A 4 0.16 11.77 -2.10
CA PHE A 4 1.15 11.75 -1.01
C PHE A 4 2.30 12.69 -1.32
N VAL A 5 2.52 13.68 -0.45
CA VAL A 5 3.60 14.67 -0.58
C VAL A 5 4.51 14.61 0.64
N GLY A 6 5.81 14.83 0.41
CA GLY A 6 6.80 14.89 1.48
C GLY A 6 8.24 14.75 0.97
N PRO A 7 9.25 15.04 1.80
CA PRO A 7 10.67 14.97 1.44
C PRO A 7 11.12 13.60 0.89
N SER A 8 12.29 13.55 0.26
CA SER A 8 12.90 12.27 -0.11
C SER A 8 13.12 11.41 1.14
N GLY A 9 12.84 10.11 1.05
CA GLY A 9 12.97 9.18 2.18
C GLY A 9 11.84 9.23 3.22
N CYS A 10 10.81 10.06 3.07
CA CYS A 10 9.71 10.13 4.06
C CYS A 10 8.71 8.95 4.03
N GLY A 11 9.00 7.87 3.30
CA GLY A 11 8.19 6.65 3.30
C GLY A 11 7.07 6.54 2.26
N LYS A 12 6.88 7.50 1.34
CA LYS A 12 5.79 7.46 0.32
C LYS A 12 5.75 6.14 -0.46
N SER A 13 6.88 5.71 -1.01
CA SER A 13 6.96 4.47 -1.80
C SER A 13 6.75 3.24 -0.94
N THR A 14 7.27 3.23 0.29
CA THR A 14 7.04 2.17 1.29
C THR A 14 5.55 2.03 1.59
N THR A 15 4.83 3.15 1.81
CA THR A 15 3.38 3.11 2.03
C THR A 15 2.63 2.57 0.82
N LEU A 16 2.97 2.99 -0.39
CA LEU A 16 2.32 2.46 -1.60
C LEU A 16 2.61 0.97 -1.80
N ARG A 17 3.81 0.49 -1.47
CA ARG A 17 4.17 -0.94 -1.49
C ARG A 17 3.37 -1.73 -0.45
N MET A 18 3.21 -1.21 0.77
CA MET A 18 2.35 -1.83 1.79
C MET A 18 0.89 -1.93 1.34
N ILE A 19 0.34 -0.88 0.73
CA ILE A 19 -1.02 -0.87 0.17
C ILE A 19 -1.15 -1.94 -0.93
N ALA A 20 -0.18 -2.02 -1.83
CA ALA A 20 -0.14 -3.03 -2.90
C ALA A 20 0.15 -4.46 -2.40
N GLY A 21 0.54 -4.64 -1.13
CA GLY A 21 0.92 -5.93 -0.54
C GLY A 21 2.32 -6.41 -0.93
N LEU A 22 3.16 -5.51 -1.44
CA LEU A 22 4.54 -5.79 -1.85
C LEU A 22 5.53 -5.56 -0.70
N GLU A 23 5.03 -5.13 0.45
CA GLU A 23 5.76 -4.95 1.70
C GLU A 23 4.78 -5.20 2.85
N ASP A 24 5.27 -5.83 3.93
CA ASP A 24 4.43 -6.21 5.06
C ASP A 24 4.09 -5.01 5.95
N ILE A 25 2.87 -5.01 6.50
CA ILE A 25 2.44 -4.03 7.49
C ILE A 25 2.76 -4.58 8.87
N THR A 26 3.69 -3.95 9.58
CA THR A 26 4.14 -4.42 10.91
C THR A 26 3.01 -4.42 11.93
N GLU A 27 2.22 -3.34 11.98
CA GLU A 27 1.14 -3.15 12.96
C GLU A 27 0.01 -2.31 12.35
N GLY A 28 -1.18 -2.41 12.95
CA GLY A 28 -2.38 -1.69 12.52
C GLY A 28 -3.19 -2.43 11.45
N GLU A 29 -4.29 -1.82 11.03
CA GLU A 29 -5.25 -2.44 10.11
C GLU A 29 -5.32 -1.64 8.81
N PHE A 30 -5.22 -2.35 7.68
CA PHE A 30 -5.47 -1.81 6.36
C PHE A 30 -6.71 -2.49 5.77
N THR A 31 -7.69 -1.68 5.36
CA THR A 31 -8.95 -2.18 4.80
C THR A 31 -9.22 -1.58 3.43
N ILE A 32 -9.81 -2.38 2.52
CA ILE A 32 -10.37 -1.93 1.25
C ILE A 32 -11.83 -2.37 1.23
N ASN A 33 -12.74 -1.41 1.03
CA ASN A 33 -14.19 -1.65 1.04
C ASN A 33 -14.67 -2.42 2.30
N GLY A 34 -14.06 -2.13 3.46
CA GLY A 34 -14.38 -2.77 4.74
C GLY A 34 -13.82 -4.18 4.94
N LYS A 35 -13.07 -4.74 3.98
CA LYS A 35 -12.37 -6.02 4.14
C LYS A 35 -10.92 -5.79 4.57
N LEU A 36 -10.47 -6.51 5.59
CA LEU A 36 -9.08 -6.49 6.07
C LEU A 36 -8.14 -7.05 4.99
N MET A 37 -7.04 -6.35 4.73
CA MET A 37 -6.10 -6.62 3.64
C MET A 37 -4.70 -7.03 4.10
N ASN A 38 -4.38 -6.92 5.39
CA ASN A 38 -3.05 -7.18 5.93
C ASN A 38 -2.44 -8.49 5.40
N ASP A 39 -3.21 -9.59 5.44
CA ASP A 39 -2.76 -10.93 5.03
C ASP A 39 -3.25 -11.35 3.63
N VAL A 40 -3.86 -10.41 2.89
CA VAL A 40 -4.35 -10.68 1.53
C VAL A 40 -3.19 -10.53 0.54
N ALA A 41 -2.95 -11.55 -0.28
CA ALA A 41 -1.89 -11.51 -1.30
C ALA A 41 -2.12 -10.38 -2.32
N PRO A 42 -1.07 -9.75 -2.87
CA PRO A 42 -1.17 -8.61 -3.80
C PRO A 42 -2.18 -8.78 -4.93
N LYS A 43 -2.15 -9.95 -5.58
CA LYS A 43 -3.01 -10.30 -6.72
C LYS A 43 -4.50 -10.30 -6.36
N ASP A 44 -4.84 -10.46 -5.08
CA ASP A 44 -6.20 -10.62 -4.58
C ASP A 44 -6.73 -9.31 -3.94
N ARG A 45 -5.93 -8.21 -3.97
CA ARG A 45 -6.31 -6.90 -3.41
C ARG A 45 -7.08 -6.00 -4.39
N ASP A 46 -7.20 -6.40 -5.66
CA ASP A 46 -7.87 -5.64 -6.72
C ASP A 46 -7.32 -4.21 -6.90
N ILE A 47 -5.98 -4.07 -6.92
CA ILE A 47 -5.28 -2.79 -7.07
C ILE A 47 -4.32 -2.88 -8.26
N ALA A 48 -4.30 -1.83 -9.08
CA ALA A 48 -3.26 -1.62 -10.08
C ALA A 48 -2.23 -0.61 -9.57
N MET A 49 -0.95 -1.00 -9.56
CA MET A 49 0.16 -0.13 -9.18
C MET A 49 1.10 0.07 -10.37
N VAL A 50 1.43 1.33 -10.66
CA VAL A 50 2.46 1.71 -11.63
C VAL A 50 3.69 2.17 -10.87
N PHE A 51 4.83 1.52 -11.10
CA PHE A 51 6.10 1.95 -10.55
C PHE A 51 6.74 3.01 -11.43
N GLN A 52 7.26 4.06 -10.81
CA GLN A 52 8.28 4.88 -11.44
C GLN A 52 9.60 4.14 -11.26
N ASN A 53 10.28 3.81 -12.36
CA ASN A 53 11.60 3.17 -12.35
C ASN A 53 12.59 3.90 -11.45
#